data_AF-A0A1E3AZR8-F1
#
_entry.id   AF-A0A1E3AZR8-F1
#
_cell.length_a   1.000
_cell.length_b   1.000
_cell.length_c   1.000
_cell.angle_alpha   90.00
_cell.angle_beta   90.00
_cell.angle_gamma   90.00
#
_symmetry.space_group_name_H-M   'P 1'
#
loop_
_entity.id
_entity.type
_entity.pdbx_description
1 polymer ?
#
loop_
_entity_poly.entity_id
_entity_poly.type
_entity_poly.pdbx_seq_one_letter_code
_entity_poly.pdbx_strand_id
1 'polypeptide(L)'
;MDETGFQMGMTSTAKVICGSETRASNAKAIQPGNREWATAIIAVNAAGWALPPQIILAAENHQSQWYHAVPKDYTISVSKNGWTNDVLGLEWLQTVFEPHTASCTLGRYRMLILDGHSSHATAEFDRFCTERNIIPLYMPPHSSHLLQPLDVGCFSPLKRLYGERITKKMQKGTNVVDKTEFLYIYPTVHYQALSSSNIQSSFAATGLVPFSPERVLSKLHILYKTPTPPSSSHSNQSFGAGKTPADINQLEAQKKRINHLQSHQVSPSTMQEAIGKVMRGAEMTMQNAILLQHEVHQLRVENRHQKQRRAAPRAFIQAGGSLTGAKGLQKAQEQEAIVEEAYHPVSRRRKPPTCSTCGKIGHNRLKCPEK
;
A
#
# COMPACT_ATOMS: atom_id res chain seq x y z
N MET A 1 10.64 -18.02 5.45
CA MET A 1 9.96 -17.51 4.24
C MET A 1 8.53 -17.98 4.32
N ASP A 2 7.61 -17.18 3.79
CA ASP A 2 6.18 -17.48 3.79
C ASP A 2 5.46 -16.61 2.74
N GLU A 3 4.27 -17.06 2.33
CA GLU A 3 3.42 -16.38 1.37
C GLU A 3 2.26 -15.65 2.04
N THR A 4 1.88 -14.51 1.46
CA THR A 4 0.65 -13.85 1.88
C THR A 4 -0.12 -13.26 0.72
N GLY A 5 -1.43 -13.52 0.70
CA GLY A 5 -2.36 -12.99 -0.29
C GLY A 5 -2.92 -11.63 0.10
N PHE A 6 -3.06 -10.76 -0.89
CA PHE A 6 -3.73 -9.46 -0.80
C PHE A 6 -4.88 -9.39 -1.78
N GLN A 7 -6.08 -9.08 -1.29
CA GLN A 7 -7.15 -8.58 -2.13
C GLN A 7 -6.93 -7.09 -2.35
N MET A 8 -6.59 -6.70 -3.58
CA MET A 8 -6.10 -5.35 -3.88
C MET A 8 -7.09 -4.25 -3.46
N GLY A 9 -8.39 -4.49 -3.60
CA GLY A 9 -9.43 -3.53 -3.22
C GLY A 9 -9.98 -3.67 -1.81
N MET A 10 -9.51 -4.58 -0.94
CA MET A 10 -10.09 -4.67 0.41
C MET A 10 -9.48 -3.67 1.39
N THR A 11 -10.35 -2.88 2.03
CA THR A 11 -9.98 -2.07 3.19
C THR A 11 -10.02 -2.90 4.48
N SER A 12 -9.32 -2.44 5.50
CA SER A 12 -9.45 -2.99 6.85
C SER A 12 -10.90 -2.87 7.37
N THR A 13 -11.34 -3.81 8.19
CA THR A 13 -12.65 -3.74 8.87
C THR A 13 -12.81 -2.41 9.61
N ALA A 14 -13.79 -1.60 9.22
CA ALA A 14 -14.10 -0.32 9.87
C ALA A 14 -15.10 -0.53 11.01
N LYS A 15 -14.84 0.08 12.17
CA LYS A 15 -15.86 0.24 13.21
C LYS A 15 -16.74 1.43 12.83
N VAL A 16 -18.05 1.20 12.69
CA VAL A 16 -19.02 2.25 12.38
C VAL A 16 -19.77 2.59 13.67
N ILE A 17 -19.80 3.87 14.04
CA ILE A 17 -20.66 4.37 15.12
C ILE A 17 -21.96 4.81 14.47
N CYS A 18 -23.04 4.07 14.73
CA CYS A 18 -24.38 4.41 14.29
C CYS A 18 -25.23 4.79 15.50
N GLY A 19 -26.21 5.68 15.30
CA GLY A 19 -27.26 5.90 16.30
C GLY A 19 -28.06 4.61 16.53
N SER A 20 -28.67 4.48 17.70
CA SER A 20 -29.45 3.28 18.07
C SER A 20 -30.56 2.93 17.06
N GLU A 21 -31.15 3.97 16.48
CA GLU A 21 -32.19 3.95 15.44
C GLU A 21 -31.67 3.49 14.07
N THR A 22 -30.36 3.56 13.83
CA THR A 22 -29.70 3.14 12.59
C THR A 22 -29.00 1.78 12.74
N ARG A 23 -29.23 1.05 13.85
CA ARG A 23 -28.69 -0.31 14.06
C ARG A 23 -29.15 -1.32 12.99
N ALA A 24 -30.32 -1.09 12.39
CA ALA A 24 -30.85 -1.86 11.25
C ALA A 24 -30.39 -1.31 9.89
N SER A 25 -29.78 -0.12 9.86
CA SER A 25 -29.13 0.38 8.65
C SER A 25 -27.90 -0.50 8.44
N ASN A 26 -27.92 -1.31 7.39
CA ASN A 26 -26.77 -2.09 6.95
C ASN A 26 -25.69 -1.13 6.42
N ALA A 27 -25.12 -0.29 7.28
CA ALA A 27 -24.08 0.66 6.95
C ALA A 27 -22.83 -0.12 6.55
N LYS A 28 -22.70 -0.37 5.25
CA LYS A 28 -21.56 -1.07 4.66
C LYS A 28 -20.49 -0.02 4.42
N ALA A 29 -19.28 -0.26 4.92
CA ALA A 29 -18.11 0.46 4.46
C ALA A 29 -18.04 0.31 2.94
N ILE A 30 -17.94 1.43 2.21
CA ILE A 30 -17.73 1.39 0.77
C ILE A 30 -16.41 0.63 0.55
N GLN A 31 -16.48 -0.46 -0.20
CA GLN A 31 -15.30 -1.23 -0.59
C GLN A 31 -15.01 -0.95 -2.06
N PRO A 32 -13.76 -0.72 -2.44
CA PRO A 32 -13.32 -0.70 -3.82
C PRO A 32 -13.77 -1.97 -4.55
N GLY A 33 -14.34 -1.82 -5.74
CA GLY A 33 -14.99 -2.94 -6.45
C GLY A 33 -14.03 -4.03 -6.96
N ASN A 34 -12.71 -3.77 -7.02
CA ASN A 34 -11.74 -4.74 -7.51
C ASN A 34 -11.39 -5.78 -6.43
N ARG A 35 -11.60 -7.06 -6.75
CA ARG A 35 -11.32 -8.21 -5.86
C ARG A 35 -10.19 -9.10 -6.37
N GLU A 36 -9.39 -8.59 -7.29
CA GLU A 36 -8.21 -9.31 -7.77
C GLU A 36 -7.21 -9.56 -6.63
N TRP A 37 -6.59 -10.74 -6.67
CA TRP A 37 -5.59 -11.17 -5.71
C TRP A 37 -4.17 -10.92 -6.24
N ALA A 38 -3.29 -10.48 -5.34
CA ALA A 38 -1.84 -10.59 -5.48
C ALA A 38 -1.30 -11.47 -4.37
N THR A 39 -0.27 -12.24 -4.68
CA THR A 39 0.48 -13.02 -3.69
C THR A 39 1.86 -12.41 -3.52
N ALA A 40 2.35 -12.29 -2.30
CA ALA A 40 3.72 -11.88 -2.03
C ALA A 40 4.47 -12.98 -1.29
N ILE A 41 5.60 -13.41 -1.84
CA ILE A 41 6.58 -14.25 -1.16
C ILE A 41 7.51 -13.32 -0.37
N ILE A 42 7.57 -13.52 0.94
CA ILE A 42 8.35 -12.68 1.86
C ILE A 42 9.31 -13.54 2.66
N ALA A 43 10.52 -13.02 2.89
CA ALA A 43 11.50 -13.65 3.75
C ALA A 43 12.18 -12.62 4.66
N VAL A 44 12.37 -13.01 5.91
CA VAL A 44 12.98 -12.20 6.97
C VAL A 44 13.97 -13.07 7.74
N ASN A 45 14.90 -12.44 8.45
CA ASN A 45 15.83 -13.15 9.32
C ASN A 45 15.82 -12.64 10.76
N ALA A 46 16.44 -13.41 11.66
CA ALA A 46 16.47 -13.08 13.08
C ALA A 46 17.27 -11.81 13.42
N ALA A 47 18.15 -11.35 12.52
CA ALA A 47 18.87 -10.08 12.68
C ALA A 47 17.94 -8.86 12.50
N GLY A 48 16.75 -9.04 11.94
CA GLY A 48 15.75 -7.97 11.82
C GLY A 48 15.68 -7.33 10.43
N TRP A 49 16.21 -7.97 9.39
CA TRP A 49 16.05 -7.45 8.03
C TRP A 49 15.23 -8.39 7.14
N ALA A 50 14.58 -7.79 6.15
CA ALA A 50 13.74 -8.46 5.16
C ALA A 50 14.46 -8.50 3.81
N LEU A 51 14.25 -9.58 3.06
CA LEU A 51 14.61 -9.64 1.65
C LEU A 51 13.62 -8.83 0.79
N PRO A 52 14.04 -8.36 -0.39
CA PRO A 52 13.10 -7.86 -1.38
C PRO A 52 12.04 -8.94 -1.69
N PRO A 53 10.75 -8.59 -1.71
CA PRO A 53 9.69 -9.56 -1.92
C PRO A 53 9.58 -9.93 -3.41
N GLN A 54 9.03 -11.12 -3.66
CA GLN A 54 8.53 -11.49 -4.98
C GLN A 54 7.01 -11.39 -4.99
N ILE A 55 6.47 -10.55 -5.87
CA ILE A 55 5.04 -10.28 -5.99
C ILE A 55 4.51 -11.00 -7.23
N ILE A 56 3.55 -11.88 -7.04
CA ILE A 56 2.90 -12.66 -8.09
C ILE A 56 1.54 -12.03 -8.38
N LEU A 57 1.33 -11.64 -9.64
CA LEU A 57 0.12 -11.03 -10.13
C LEU A 57 -0.65 -11.99 -11.04
N ALA A 58 -1.98 -11.98 -10.96
CA ALA A 58 -2.83 -12.72 -11.88
C ALA A 58 -2.78 -12.07 -13.29
N ALA A 59 -1.93 -12.58 -14.17
CA ALA A 59 -1.71 -12.07 -15.52
C ALA A 59 -0.97 -13.09 -16.40
N GLU A 60 -1.01 -12.87 -17.72
CA GLU A 60 -0.20 -13.62 -18.68
C GLU A 60 1.03 -12.83 -19.16
N ASN A 61 0.94 -11.49 -19.16
CA ASN A 61 1.97 -10.60 -19.68
C ASN A 61 2.30 -9.50 -18.68
N HIS A 62 3.57 -9.12 -18.64
CA HIS A 62 4.09 -7.97 -17.92
C HIS A 62 3.75 -6.68 -18.65
N GLN A 63 3.27 -5.68 -17.90
CA GLN A 63 2.97 -4.35 -18.45
C GLN A 63 4.02 -3.33 -18.02
N SER A 64 4.44 -2.45 -18.94
CA SER A 64 5.41 -1.38 -18.72
C SER A 64 5.09 -0.54 -17.47
N GLN A 65 3.82 -0.13 -17.33
CA GLN A 65 3.36 0.76 -16.26
C GLN A 65 3.60 0.21 -14.84
N TRP A 66 3.75 -1.11 -14.67
CA TRP A 66 4.01 -1.72 -13.36
C TRP A 66 5.39 -1.36 -12.81
N TYR A 67 6.36 -1.08 -13.67
CA TYR A 67 7.76 -0.99 -13.27
C TYR A 67 8.25 0.42 -12.94
N HIS A 68 7.45 1.46 -13.16
CA HIS A 68 7.85 2.83 -12.79
C HIS A 68 7.80 3.11 -11.28
N ALA A 69 6.94 2.40 -10.55
CA ALA A 69 6.74 2.58 -9.11
C ALA A 69 7.37 1.47 -8.25
N VAL A 70 7.80 0.37 -8.87
CA VAL A 70 8.35 -0.80 -8.18
C VAL A 70 9.84 -0.59 -7.90
N PRO A 71 10.32 -0.84 -6.67
CA PRO A 71 11.74 -0.81 -6.36
C PRO A 71 12.55 -1.76 -7.26
N LYS A 72 13.78 -1.37 -7.60
CA LYS A 72 14.62 -2.06 -8.58
C LYS A 72 14.92 -3.52 -8.23
N ASP A 73 14.98 -3.82 -6.95
CA ASP A 73 15.31 -5.10 -6.32
C ASP A 73 14.09 -6.00 -6.08
N TYR A 74 12.87 -5.48 -6.23
CA TYR A 74 11.65 -6.30 -6.10
C TYR A 74 11.49 -7.16 -7.35
N THR A 75 10.97 -8.38 -7.19
CA THR A 75 10.68 -9.27 -8.32
C THR A 75 9.17 -9.32 -8.56
N ILE A 76 8.74 -9.06 -9.79
CA ILE A 76 7.35 -9.22 -10.22
C ILE A 76 7.24 -10.47 -11.07
N SER A 77 6.33 -11.36 -10.71
CA SER A 77 6.01 -12.58 -11.44
C SER A 77 4.56 -12.55 -11.90
N VAL A 78 4.26 -13.27 -12.97
CA VAL A 78 2.88 -13.43 -13.44
C VAL A 78 2.49 -14.90 -13.46
N SER A 79 1.26 -15.18 -13.02
CA SER A 79 0.66 -16.51 -13.16
C SER A 79 -0.82 -16.36 -13.53
N LYS A 80 -1.41 -17.38 -14.15
CA LYS A 80 -2.82 -17.31 -14.62
C LYS A 80 -3.81 -17.06 -13.48
N ASN A 81 -3.51 -17.57 -12.28
CA ASN A 81 -4.39 -17.54 -11.13
C ASN A 81 -3.90 -16.59 -10.01
N GLY A 82 -2.70 -16.00 -10.16
CA GLY A 82 -2.08 -15.11 -9.16
C GLY A 82 -1.50 -15.83 -7.94
N TRP A 83 -1.45 -17.16 -7.97
CA TRP A 83 -0.90 -17.99 -6.88
C TRP A 83 0.54 -18.41 -7.19
N THR A 84 1.27 -18.76 -6.14
CA THR A 84 2.57 -19.41 -6.22
C THR A 84 2.45 -20.85 -6.73
N ASN A 85 3.53 -21.39 -7.26
CA ASN A 85 3.68 -22.78 -7.64
C ASN A 85 5.15 -23.18 -7.49
N ASP A 86 5.45 -24.46 -7.65
CA ASP A 86 6.78 -25.03 -7.44
C ASP A 86 7.86 -24.35 -8.31
N VAL A 87 7.50 -23.99 -9.54
CA VAL A 87 8.40 -23.30 -10.48
C VAL A 87 8.75 -21.90 -9.97
N LEU A 88 7.73 -21.12 -9.54
CA LEU A 88 7.93 -19.79 -8.98
C LEU A 88 8.66 -19.83 -7.64
N GLY A 89 8.45 -20.88 -6.84
CA GLY A 89 9.17 -21.11 -5.58
C GLY A 89 10.66 -21.40 -5.81
N LEU A 90 11.00 -22.23 -6.79
CA LEU A 90 12.39 -22.47 -7.20
C LEU A 90 13.02 -21.20 -7.80
N GLU A 91 12.29 -20.49 -8.64
CA GLU A 91 12.74 -19.22 -9.21
C GLU A 91 13.02 -18.18 -8.11
N TRP A 92 12.16 -18.10 -7.09
CA TRP A 92 12.39 -17.25 -5.91
C TRP A 92 13.70 -17.59 -5.21
N LEU A 93 13.96 -18.89 -4.98
CA LEU A 93 15.18 -19.36 -4.34
C LEU A 93 16.43 -18.93 -5.13
N GLN A 94 16.36 -19.06 -6.47
CA GLN A 94 17.48 -18.75 -7.39
C GLN A 94 17.71 -17.26 -7.60
N THR A 95 16.63 -16.47 -7.67
CA THR A 95 16.69 -15.06 -8.09
C THR A 95 16.62 -14.07 -6.94
N VAL A 96 16.04 -14.47 -5.81
CA VAL A 96 15.87 -13.62 -4.63
C VAL A 96 16.70 -14.15 -3.47
N PHE A 97 16.44 -15.35 -2.96
CA PHE A 97 17.08 -15.82 -1.72
C PHE A 97 18.60 -15.96 -1.86
N GLU A 98 19.06 -16.70 -2.86
CA GLU A 98 20.48 -16.99 -3.04
C GLU A 98 21.32 -15.72 -3.26
N PRO A 99 20.99 -14.83 -4.23
CA PRO A 99 21.81 -13.65 -4.52
C PRO A 99 21.89 -12.66 -3.35
N HIS A 100 20.83 -12.56 -2.53
CA HIS A 100 20.77 -11.58 -1.45
C HIS A 100 21.29 -12.11 -0.10
N THR A 101 21.42 -13.44 0.06
CA THR A 101 21.89 -14.02 1.34
C THR A 101 23.28 -14.63 1.26
N ALA A 102 23.79 -14.97 0.08
CA ALA A 102 25.08 -15.65 -0.08
C ALA A 102 26.24 -14.84 0.53
N SER A 103 26.31 -13.54 0.24
CA SER A 103 27.35 -12.64 0.78
C SER A 103 27.22 -12.35 2.28
N CYS A 104 26.05 -12.62 2.87
CA CYS A 104 25.75 -12.41 4.28
C CYS A 104 25.95 -13.68 5.12
N THR A 105 26.49 -14.76 4.54
CA THR A 105 26.65 -16.04 5.22
C THR A 105 27.74 -15.97 6.29
N LEU A 106 27.39 -16.35 7.52
CA LEU A 106 28.36 -16.58 8.59
C LEU A 106 28.65 -18.09 8.66
N GLY A 107 29.88 -18.49 8.32
CA GLY A 107 30.28 -19.90 8.27
C GLY A 107 29.98 -20.56 6.93
N ARG A 108 29.61 -21.84 6.95
CA ARG A 108 29.42 -22.66 5.72
C ARG A 108 27.97 -22.76 5.26
N TYR A 109 27.02 -22.76 6.19
CA TYR A 109 25.62 -23.08 5.90
C TYR A 109 24.68 -21.91 6.18
N ARG A 110 23.60 -21.80 5.40
CA ARG A 110 22.46 -20.92 5.67
C ARG A 110 21.22 -21.78 5.90
N MET A 111 20.42 -21.44 6.91
CA MET A 111 19.16 -22.13 7.16
C MET A 111 18.00 -21.36 6.51
N LEU A 112 17.17 -22.08 5.75
CA LEU A 112 15.93 -21.56 5.17
C LEU A 112 14.74 -22.25 5.84
N ILE A 113 13.99 -21.52 6.65
CA ILE A 113 12.81 -22.05 7.32
C ILE A 113 11.57 -21.78 6.46
N LEU A 114 10.80 -22.84 6.19
CA LEU A 114 9.64 -22.85 5.31
C LEU A 114 8.42 -23.35 6.07
N ASP A 115 7.24 -22.84 5.72
CA ASP A 115 6.01 -23.46 6.19
C ASP A 115 5.83 -24.83 5.51
N GLY A 116 4.97 -25.68 6.06
CA GLY A 116 4.80 -27.06 5.58
C GLY A 116 4.02 -27.16 4.25
N HIS A 117 3.93 -26.09 3.46
CA HIS A 117 3.15 -26.11 2.22
C HIS A 117 3.86 -26.93 1.14
N SER A 118 3.11 -27.80 0.47
CA SER A 118 3.64 -28.86 -0.40
C SER A 118 4.37 -28.35 -1.67
N SER A 119 4.31 -27.06 -1.97
CA SER A 119 4.96 -26.45 -3.14
C SER A 119 6.47 -26.24 -3.01
N HIS A 120 7.04 -26.44 -1.81
CA HIS A 120 8.46 -26.19 -1.54
C HIS A 120 9.31 -27.45 -1.50
N ALA A 121 8.71 -28.63 -1.68
CA ALA A 121 9.37 -29.93 -1.49
C ALA A 121 9.62 -30.64 -2.83
N THR A 122 10.19 -29.94 -3.82
CA THR A 122 10.60 -30.56 -5.08
C THR A 122 12.07 -30.98 -5.03
N ALA A 123 12.40 -32.06 -5.74
CA ALA A 123 13.78 -32.55 -5.81
C ALA A 123 14.76 -31.50 -6.38
N GLU A 124 14.28 -30.63 -7.28
CA GLU A 124 15.10 -29.54 -7.83
C GLU A 124 15.39 -28.46 -6.80
N PHE A 125 14.42 -28.13 -5.95
CA PHE A 125 14.58 -27.19 -4.84
C PHE A 125 15.60 -27.71 -3.82
N ASP A 126 15.47 -28.99 -3.42
CA ASP A 126 16.39 -29.62 -2.47
C ASP A 126 17.81 -29.76 -3.05
N ARG A 127 17.93 -30.11 -4.34
CA ARG A 127 19.23 -30.16 -5.04
C ARG A 127 19.90 -28.80 -5.05
N PHE A 128 19.17 -27.74 -5.43
CA PHE A 128 19.71 -26.37 -5.44
C PHE A 128 20.15 -25.94 -4.04
N CYS A 129 19.36 -26.25 -3.01
CA CYS A 129 19.73 -25.97 -1.63
C CYS A 129 21.04 -26.70 -1.24
N THR A 130 21.14 -27.99 -1.56
CA THR A 130 22.32 -28.82 -1.26
C THR A 130 23.58 -28.28 -1.92
N GLU A 131 23.52 -27.94 -3.21
CA GLU A 131 24.64 -27.38 -3.98
C GLU A 131 25.14 -26.03 -3.45
N ARG A 132 24.26 -25.24 -2.79
CA ARG A 132 24.57 -23.91 -2.24
C ARG A 132 24.76 -23.88 -0.72
N ASN A 133 24.88 -25.04 -0.08
CA ASN A 133 24.97 -25.18 1.38
C ASN A 133 23.81 -24.48 2.12
N ILE A 134 22.59 -24.57 1.56
CA ILE A 134 21.36 -24.12 2.20
C ILE A 134 20.70 -25.33 2.85
N ILE A 135 20.31 -25.21 4.11
CA ILE A 135 19.58 -26.23 4.86
C ILE A 135 18.10 -25.81 4.89
N PRO A 136 17.23 -26.42 4.09
CA PRO A 136 15.79 -26.19 4.19
C PRO A 136 15.25 -26.90 5.44
N LEU A 137 14.50 -26.17 6.26
CA LEU A 137 13.80 -26.69 7.43
C LEU A 137 12.31 -26.46 7.26
N TYR A 138 11.55 -27.54 7.13
CA TYR A 138 10.10 -27.50 6.98
C TYR A 138 9.42 -27.57 8.35
N MET A 139 8.50 -26.65 8.62
CA MET A 139 7.70 -26.68 9.85
C MET A 139 6.70 -27.84 9.83
N PRO A 140 6.35 -28.40 11.01
CA PRO A 140 5.27 -29.36 11.12
C PRO A 140 3.96 -28.81 10.52
N PRO A 141 3.13 -29.66 9.89
CA PRO A 141 1.83 -29.23 9.38
C PRO A 141 0.98 -28.51 10.45
N HIS A 142 0.22 -27.51 10.02
CA HIS A 142 -0.68 -26.72 10.87
C HIS A 142 -0.02 -25.98 12.05
N SER A 143 1.30 -25.77 12.02
CA SER A 143 2.04 -25.09 13.09
C SER A 143 2.45 -23.65 12.79
N SER A 144 2.11 -23.10 11.61
CA SER A 144 2.56 -21.75 11.19
C SER A 144 2.13 -20.66 12.18
N HIS A 145 0.90 -20.72 12.69
CA HIS A 145 0.39 -19.81 13.73
C HIS A 145 1.17 -19.82 15.07
N LEU A 146 2.09 -20.77 15.26
CA LEU A 146 2.95 -20.89 16.44
C LEU A 146 4.41 -20.64 16.13
N LEU A 147 4.90 -21.19 15.02
CA LEU A 147 6.33 -21.28 14.71
C LEU A 147 6.78 -20.30 13.63
N GLN A 148 5.89 -19.83 12.76
CA GLN A 148 6.22 -18.97 11.62
C GLN A 148 6.28 -17.50 12.04
N PRO A 149 7.48 -16.87 12.08
CA PRO A 149 7.61 -15.48 12.55
C PRO A 149 6.79 -14.48 11.71
N LEU A 150 6.65 -14.77 10.42
CA LEU A 150 5.89 -13.93 9.50
C LEU A 150 4.41 -13.89 9.87
N ASP A 151 3.78 -15.05 10.06
CA ASP A 151 2.41 -15.18 10.54
C ASP A 151 2.19 -14.57 11.94
N VAL A 152 3.09 -14.89 12.88
CA VAL A 152 2.91 -14.54 14.29
C VAL A 152 2.99 -13.04 14.54
N GLY A 153 3.77 -12.27 13.76
CA GLY A 153 3.96 -10.85 14.07
C GLY A 153 4.23 -9.89 12.92
N CYS A 154 4.40 -10.36 11.67
CA CYS A 154 4.69 -9.46 10.54
C CYS A 154 3.48 -9.25 9.62
N PHE A 155 2.76 -10.33 9.27
CA PHE A 155 1.66 -10.27 8.30
C PHE A 155 0.44 -9.50 8.79
N SER A 156 0.13 -9.56 10.09
CA SER A 156 -0.96 -8.78 10.67
C SER A 156 -0.72 -7.25 10.55
N PRO A 157 0.44 -6.71 11.01
CA PRO A 157 0.80 -5.31 10.74
C PRO A 157 0.82 -4.95 9.25
N LEU A 158 1.34 -5.83 8.39
CA LEU A 158 1.42 -5.62 6.94
C LEU A 158 0.02 -5.45 6.32
N LYS A 159 -0.92 -6.36 6.61
CA LYS A 159 -2.30 -6.30 6.11
C LYS A 159 -3.06 -5.09 6.67
N ARG A 160 -2.85 -4.76 7.95
CA ARG A 160 -3.45 -3.57 8.58
C ARG A 160 -2.99 -2.28 7.91
N LEU A 161 -1.68 -2.09 7.77
CA LEU A 161 -1.10 -0.90 7.14
C LEU A 161 -1.53 -0.78 5.67
N TYR A 162 -1.63 -1.91 4.95
CA TYR A 162 -2.21 -1.93 3.61
C TYR A 162 -3.65 -1.41 3.62
N GLY A 163 -4.52 -2.01 4.43
CA GLY A 163 -5.93 -1.60 4.55
C GLY A 163 -6.10 -0.12 4.89
N GLU A 164 -5.30 0.42 5.82
CA GLU A 164 -5.28 1.85 6.17
C GLU A 164 -4.91 2.75 4.98
N ARG A 165 -3.95 2.33 4.15
CA ARG A 165 -3.57 3.07 2.93
C ARG A 165 -4.70 3.09 1.91
N ILE A 166 -5.38 1.96 1.72
CA ILE A 166 -6.55 1.88 0.83
C ILE A 166 -7.66 2.79 1.34
N THR A 167 -8.00 2.76 2.63
CA THR A 167 -9.00 3.65 3.24
C THR A 167 -8.67 5.13 3.01
N LYS A 168 -7.40 5.54 3.22
CA LYS A 168 -6.97 6.92 2.97
C LYS A 168 -7.09 7.33 1.49
N LYS A 169 -6.85 6.40 0.56
CA LYS A 169 -7.02 6.67 -0.88
C LYS A 169 -8.48 6.80 -1.29
N MET A 170 -9.36 5.99 -0.71
CA MET A 170 -10.79 6.11 -0.93
C MET A 170 -11.35 7.43 -0.45
N GLN A 171 -10.92 7.90 0.73
CA GLN A 171 -11.29 9.23 1.25
C GLN A 171 -10.89 10.36 0.28
N LYS A 172 -9.83 10.16 -0.52
CA LYS A 172 -9.38 11.08 -1.57
C LYS A 172 -10.05 10.87 -2.94
N GLY A 173 -11.06 9.99 -3.04
CA GLY A 173 -11.83 9.74 -4.26
C GLY A 173 -11.29 8.63 -5.17
N THR A 174 -10.31 7.84 -4.72
CA THR A 174 -9.81 6.67 -5.49
C THR A 174 -10.59 5.43 -5.10
N ASN A 175 -11.57 5.05 -5.94
CA ASN A 175 -12.51 3.97 -5.64
C ASN A 175 -12.12 2.60 -6.24
N VAL A 176 -11.01 2.53 -6.98
CA VAL A 176 -10.50 1.29 -7.60
C VAL A 176 -9.01 1.21 -7.40
N VAL A 177 -8.55 0.07 -6.89
CA VAL A 177 -7.13 -0.27 -6.74
C VAL A 177 -6.85 -1.39 -7.72
N ASP A 178 -6.12 -1.07 -8.78
CA ASP A 178 -5.64 -2.03 -9.78
C ASP A 178 -4.22 -2.51 -9.44
N LYS A 179 -3.63 -3.36 -10.29
CA LYS A 179 -2.26 -3.87 -10.12
C LYS A 179 -1.23 -2.75 -9.99
N THR A 180 -1.34 -1.71 -10.82
CA THR A 180 -0.41 -0.58 -10.81
C THR A 180 -0.50 0.18 -9.48
N GLU A 181 -1.72 0.38 -8.98
CA GLU A 181 -1.96 1.03 -7.70
C GLU A 181 -1.49 0.18 -6.52
N PHE A 182 -1.72 -1.14 -6.55
CA PHE A 182 -1.18 -2.08 -5.57
C PHE A 182 0.35 -1.99 -5.51
N LEU A 183 1.02 -2.04 -6.67
CA LEU A 183 2.47 -1.97 -6.79
C LEU A 183 3.05 -0.60 -6.36
N TYR A 184 2.27 0.48 -6.45
CA TYR A 184 2.64 1.78 -5.92
C TYR A 184 2.55 1.85 -4.39
N ILE A 185 1.51 1.23 -3.79
CA ILE A 185 1.27 1.28 -2.34
C ILE A 185 2.16 0.29 -1.59
N TYR A 186 2.27 -0.93 -2.11
CA TYR A 186 2.84 -2.07 -1.42
C TYR A 186 4.29 -1.85 -0.91
N PRO A 187 5.23 -1.26 -1.69
CA PRO A 187 6.60 -1.05 -1.22
C PRO A 187 6.69 -0.24 0.09
N THR A 188 5.88 0.82 0.20
CA THR A 188 5.86 1.65 1.41
C THR A 188 5.31 0.87 2.60
N VAL A 189 4.27 0.06 2.38
CA VAL A 189 3.65 -0.76 3.41
C VAL A 189 4.58 -1.89 3.86
N HIS A 190 5.25 -2.55 2.92
CA HIS A 190 6.24 -3.59 3.15
C HIS A 190 7.37 -3.09 4.05
N TYR A 191 7.98 -1.95 3.71
CA TYR A 191 9.06 -1.35 4.50
C TYR A 191 8.61 -0.97 5.92
N GLN A 192 7.41 -0.40 6.07
CA GLN A 192 6.88 -0.01 7.38
C GLN A 192 6.52 -1.22 8.25
N ALA A 193 5.95 -2.27 7.67
CA ALA A 193 5.51 -3.44 8.40
C ALA A 193 6.67 -4.34 8.81
N LEU A 194 7.64 -4.55 7.91
CA LEU A 194 8.81 -5.40 8.15
C LEU A 194 9.96 -4.61 8.77
N SER A 195 9.64 -3.88 9.84
CA SER A 195 10.65 -3.20 10.64
C SER A 195 11.49 -4.20 11.44
N SER A 196 12.74 -3.84 11.76
CA SER A 196 13.62 -4.68 12.59
C SER A 196 12.98 -5.08 13.91
N SER A 197 12.27 -4.14 14.55
CA SER A 197 11.56 -4.42 15.81
C SER A 197 10.47 -5.48 15.64
N ASN A 198 9.65 -5.38 14.58
CA ASN A 198 8.59 -6.35 14.33
C ASN A 198 9.18 -7.74 14.03
N ILE A 199 10.20 -7.79 13.18
CA ILE A 199 10.86 -9.04 12.79
C ILE A 199 11.49 -9.72 14.01
N GLN A 200 12.33 -9.01 14.77
CA GLN A 200 13.00 -9.59 15.95
C GLN A 200 11.97 -10.03 17.02
N SER A 201 10.92 -9.23 17.24
CA SER A 201 9.84 -9.59 18.15
C SER A 201 9.09 -10.83 17.69
N SER A 202 8.86 -10.98 16.38
CA SER A 202 8.28 -12.19 15.77
C SER A 202 9.13 -13.42 16.02
N PHE A 203 10.45 -13.37 15.78
CA PHE A 203 11.36 -14.50 16.04
C PHE A 203 11.42 -14.88 17.52
N ALA A 204 11.36 -13.88 18.41
CA ALA A 204 11.30 -14.12 19.83
C ALA A 204 9.96 -14.77 20.21
N ALA A 205 8.83 -14.31 19.65
CA ALA A 205 7.49 -14.81 19.94
C ALA A 205 7.27 -16.27 19.50
N THR A 206 7.97 -16.71 18.45
CA THR A 206 7.98 -18.11 17.99
C THR A 206 9.00 -18.98 18.72
N GLY A 207 9.82 -18.39 19.60
CA GLY A 207 10.85 -19.12 20.35
C GLY A 207 11.99 -19.65 19.48
N LEU A 208 12.16 -19.12 18.27
CA LEU A 208 13.27 -19.50 17.39
C LEU A 208 14.55 -18.74 17.74
N VAL A 209 14.46 -17.42 17.97
CA VAL A 209 15.60 -16.58 18.36
C VAL A 209 15.18 -15.56 19.43
N PRO A 210 15.68 -15.65 20.67
CA PRO A 210 16.50 -16.75 21.19
C PRO A 210 15.71 -18.08 21.19
N PHE A 211 16.43 -19.20 21.07
CA PHE A 211 15.81 -20.51 21.08
C PHE A 211 15.16 -20.80 22.43
N SER A 212 13.85 -20.95 22.46
CA SER A 212 13.04 -21.11 23.67
C SER A 212 11.77 -21.93 23.37
N PRO A 213 11.88 -23.27 23.32
CA PRO A 213 10.74 -24.16 23.03
C PRO A 213 9.52 -23.92 23.92
N GLU A 214 9.74 -23.57 25.18
CA GLU A 214 8.66 -23.31 26.15
C GLU A 214 7.68 -22.22 25.72
N ARG A 215 8.11 -21.24 24.92
CA ARG A 215 7.21 -20.19 24.40
C ARG A 215 6.13 -20.73 23.46
N VAL A 216 6.40 -21.87 22.83
CA VAL A 216 5.49 -22.57 21.93
C VAL A 216 4.75 -23.65 22.71
N LEU A 217 5.46 -24.47 23.48
CA LEU A 217 4.88 -25.57 24.26
C LEU A 217 3.86 -25.09 25.30
N SER A 218 4.08 -23.92 25.92
CA SER A 218 3.11 -23.35 26.87
C SER A 218 1.77 -22.97 26.23
N LYS A 219 1.75 -22.68 24.91
CA LYS A 219 0.52 -22.36 24.17
C LYS A 219 -0.29 -23.60 23.80
N LEU A 220 0.36 -24.77 23.75
CA LEU A 220 -0.29 -26.06 23.49
C LEU A 220 -1.00 -26.60 24.74
N HIS A 221 -0.58 -26.17 25.93
CA HIS A 221 -1.28 -26.46 27.18
C HIS A 221 -2.51 -25.56 27.35
N ILE A 222 -3.64 -26.02 26.81
CA ILE A 222 -4.93 -25.35 26.96
C ILE A 222 -5.44 -25.57 28.38
N LEU A 223 -5.17 -24.63 29.29
CA LEU A 223 -6.02 -24.46 30.46
C LEU A 223 -7.31 -23.80 30.00
N TYR A 224 -8.45 -24.49 30.17
CA TYR A 224 -9.77 -23.92 29.94
C TYR A 224 -9.95 -22.69 30.84
N LYS A 225 -9.63 -21.50 30.33
CA LYS A 225 -9.99 -20.25 30.99
C LYS A 225 -11.48 -20.03 30.78
N THR A 226 -12.23 -20.14 31.86
CA THR A 226 -13.60 -19.64 31.95
C THR A 226 -13.61 -18.14 31.63
N PRO A 227 -14.63 -17.64 30.90
CA PRO A 227 -14.72 -16.23 30.55
C PRO A 227 -14.74 -15.37 31.82
N THR A 228 -13.81 -14.41 31.91
CA THR A 228 -13.86 -13.33 32.89
C THR A 228 -15.15 -12.54 32.68
N PRO A 229 -15.96 -12.25 33.73
CA PRO A 229 -17.16 -11.45 33.56
C PRO A 229 -16.82 -10.04 33.08
N PRO A 230 -17.70 -9.41 32.28
CA PRO A 230 -17.47 -8.08 31.74
C PRO A 230 -17.35 -7.04 32.87
N SER A 231 -16.31 -6.23 32.82
CA SER A 231 -16.12 -5.08 33.70
C SER A 231 -17.29 -4.11 33.57
N SER A 232 -17.82 -3.69 34.72
CA SER A 232 -18.89 -2.71 34.84
C SER A 232 -18.50 -1.37 34.21
N SER A 233 -19.33 -0.90 33.29
CA SER A 233 -19.25 0.44 32.71
C SER A 233 -19.52 1.49 33.78
N HIS A 234 -18.48 2.22 34.19
CA HIS A 234 -18.66 3.44 34.97
C HIS A 234 -19.19 4.55 34.05
N SER A 235 -20.36 5.06 34.41
CA SER A 235 -20.98 6.26 33.86
C SER A 235 -20.13 7.49 34.18
N ASN A 236 -19.63 8.19 33.16
CA ASN A 236 -19.20 9.57 33.31
C ASN A 236 -20.35 10.49 32.89
N GLN A 237 -21.06 11.02 33.90
CA GLN A 237 -21.91 12.19 33.74
C GLN A 237 -21.08 13.48 33.93
N SER A 238 -21.45 14.47 33.11
CA SER A 238 -21.27 15.91 33.28
C SER A 238 -19.89 16.51 33.00
N PHE A 239 -19.81 17.44 32.05
CA PHE A 239 -19.86 18.87 32.41
C PHE A 239 -20.14 19.71 31.15
N GLY A 240 -21.33 20.31 31.10
CA GLY A 240 -21.63 21.37 30.15
C GLY A 240 -20.95 22.67 30.57
N ALA A 241 -20.12 23.23 29.69
CA ALA A 241 -19.65 24.61 29.81
C ALA A 241 -19.52 25.24 28.42
N GLY A 242 -20.22 26.36 28.24
CA GLY A 242 -20.09 27.42 27.24
C GLY A 242 -19.50 27.10 25.86
N LYS A 243 -20.34 27.16 24.82
CA LYS A 243 -19.93 26.98 23.42
C LYS A 243 -18.89 28.03 22.96
N THR A 244 -17.76 27.53 22.49
CA THR A 244 -16.73 28.24 21.71
C THR A 244 -17.33 28.73 20.37
N PRO A 245 -16.98 29.93 19.87
CA PRO A 245 -17.41 30.39 18.55
C PRO A 245 -16.95 29.46 17.44
N ALA A 246 -17.87 29.01 16.60
CA ALA A 246 -17.59 28.11 15.48
C ALA A 246 -17.50 28.84 14.11
N ASP A 247 -17.79 30.14 14.07
CA ASP A 247 -17.86 30.93 12.84
C ASP A 247 -17.52 32.41 13.10
N ILE A 248 -17.10 33.11 12.04
CA ILE A 248 -16.74 34.53 12.01
C ILE A 248 -17.85 35.41 12.59
N ASN A 249 -19.12 35.08 12.34
CA ASN A 249 -20.25 35.82 12.87
C ASN A 249 -20.38 35.73 14.40
N GLN A 250 -20.04 34.57 14.97
CA GLN A 250 -20.02 34.37 16.43
C GLN A 250 -18.80 35.03 17.08
N LEU A 251 -17.67 35.07 16.36
CA LEU A 251 -16.47 35.81 16.77
C LEU A 251 -16.73 37.33 16.76
N GLU A 252 -17.42 37.86 15.76
CA GLU A 252 -17.83 39.26 15.71
C GLU A 252 -18.82 39.62 16.84
N ALA A 253 -19.77 38.74 17.15
CA ALA A 253 -20.69 38.93 18.27
C ALA A 253 -19.94 38.95 19.62
N GLN A 254 -18.93 38.10 19.79
CA GLN A 254 -18.06 38.14 20.97
C GLN A 254 -17.15 39.37 21.01
N LYS A 255 -16.62 39.82 19.86
CA LYS A 255 -15.85 41.07 19.73
C LYS A 255 -16.69 42.29 20.15
N LYS A 256 -17.95 42.36 19.69
CA LYS A 256 -18.91 43.41 20.09
C LYS A 256 -19.19 43.35 21.60
N ARG A 257 -19.32 42.15 22.18
CA ARG A 257 -19.46 41.97 23.64
C ARG A 257 -18.22 42.41 24.42
N ILE A 258 -17.02 42.05 23.98
CA ILE A 258 -15.75 42.44 24.63
C ILE A 258 -15.57 43.96 24.61
N ASN A 259 -15.84 44.60 23.47
CA ASN A 259 -15.79 46.06 23.34
C ASN A 259 -16.81 46.76 24.25
N HIS A 260 -18.00 46.16 24.42
CA HIS A 260 -19.01 46.69 25.34
C HIS A 260 -18.64 46.51 26.83
N LEU A 261 -17.95 45.41 27.17
CA LEU A 261 -17.43 45.16 28.52
C LEU A 261 -16.23 46.06 28.88
N GLN A 262 -15.50 46.61 27.90
CA GLN A 262 -14.46 47.63 28.12
C GLN A 262 -15.03 49.03 28.41
N SER A 263 -16.25 49.33 27.95
CA SER A 263 -16.92 50.62 28.18
C SER A 263 -17.61 50.75 29.55
N HIS A 264 -17.70 49.68 30.33
CA HIS A 264 -18.27 49.66 31.68
C HIS A 264 -17.27 49.06 32.67
N GLN A 265 -17.28 49.49 33.94
CA GLN A 265 -16.37 48.98 34.98
C GLN A 265 -16.69 47.50 35.29
N VAL A 266 -16.17 46.59 34.48
CA VAL A 266 -16.36 45.14 34.62
C VAL A 266 -15.14 44.52 35.34
N SER A 267 -15.39 43.50 36.15
CA SER A 267 -14.35 42.73 36.86
C SER A 267 -13.23 42.26 35.90
N PRO A 268 -11.93 42.42 36.27
CA PRO A 268 -10.79 41.97 35.47
C PRO A 268 -10.87 40.49 35.04
N SER A 269 -11.47 39.63 35.88
CA SER A 269 -11.63 38.20 35.62
C SER A 269 -12.51 37.90 34.40
N THR A 270 -13.58 38.67 34.19
CA THR A 270 -14.51 38.49 33.06
C THR A 270 -13.88 38.93 31.74
N MET A 271 -13.08 39.98 31.76
CA MET A 271 -12.34 40.45 30.58
C MET A 271 -11.25 39.45 30.17
N GLN A 272 -10.52 38.91 31.14
CA GLN A 272 -9.49 37.90 30.91
C GLN A 272 -10.08 36.59 30.35
N GLU A 273 -11.25 36.18 30.83
CA GLU A 273 -11.96 35.00 30.30
C GLU A 273 -12.41 35.21 28.84
N ALA A 274 -12.88 36.41 28.50
CA ALA A 274 -13.30 36.74 27.14
C ALA A 274 -12.12 36.81 26.15
N ILE A 275 -10.99 37.39 26.56
CA ILE A 275 -9.73 37.36 25.79
C ILE A 275 -9.24 35.92 25.62
N GLY A 276 -9.27 35.11 26.68
CA GLY A 276 -8.90 33.69 26.62
C GLY A 276 -9.81 32.85 25.72
N LYS A 277 -11.06 33.27 25.47
CA LYS A 277 -11.96 32.64 24.49
C LYS A 277 -11.57 33.01 23.05
N VAL A 278 -11.22 34.27 22.81
CA VAL A 278 -10.73 34.73 21.49
C VAL A 278 -9.42 34.06 21.12
N MET A 279 -8.46 33.97 22.04
CA MET A 279 -7.19 33.27 21.82
C MET A 279 -7.41 31.80 21.46
N ARG A 280 -8.24 31.08 22.21
CA ARG A 280 -8.60 29.68 21.90
C ARG A 280 -9.29 29.54 20.53
N GLY A 281 -10.18 30.47 20.17
CA GLY A 281 -10.81 30.50 18.85
C GLY A 281 -9.80 30.70 17.71
N ALA A 282 -8.83 31.60 17.90
CA ALA A 282 -7.75 31.84 16.95
C ALA A 282 -6.82 30.62 16.82
N GLU A 283 -6.42 30.01 17.93
CA GLU A 283 -5.63 28.77 17.97
C GLU A 283 -6.33 27.63 17.21
N MET A 284 -7.62 27.41 17.46
CA MET A 284 -8.40 26.39 16.73
C MET A 284 -8.47 26.68 15.23
N THR A 285 -8.64 27.94 14.84
CA THR A 285 -8.69 28.34 13.42
C THR A 285 -7.33 28.14 12.74
N MET A 286 -6.23 28.47 13.42
CA MET A 286 -4.87 28.22 12.92
C MET A 286 -4.60 26.72 12.77
N GLN A 287 -4.98 25.92 13.77
CA GLN A 287 -4.86 24.46 13.70
C GLN A 287 -5.70 23.88 12.54
N ASN A 288 -6.94 24.33 12.38
CA ASN A 288 -7.81 23.93 11.26
C ASN A 288 -7.22 24.34 9.91
N ALA A 289 -6.63 25.54 9.81
CA ALA A 289 -5.97 25.99 8.58
C ALA A 289 -4.76 25.11 8.23
N ILE A 290 -3.96 24.69 9.22
CA ILE A 290 -2.85 23.75 9.03
C ILE A 290 -3.37 22.39 8.54
N LEU A 291 -4.44 21.87 9.16
CA LEU A 291 -5.07 20.60 8.75
C LEU A 291 -5.60 20.68 7.31
N LEU A 292 -6.28 21.77 6.96
CA LEU A 292 -6.80 22.00 5.61
C LEU A 292 -5.67 22.15 4.58
N GLN A 293 -4.60 22.88 4.91
CA GLN A 293 -3.43 22.98 4.05
C GLN A 293 -2.79 21.61 3.80
N HIS A 294 -2.68 20.79 4.85
CA HIS A 294 -2.20 19.42 4.71
C HIS A 294 -3.11 18.58 3.81
N GLU A 295 -4.44 18.66 4.00
CA GLU A 295 -5.41 17.92 3.19
C GLU A 295 -5.37 18.35 1.71
N VAL A 296 -5.36 19.65 1.42
CA VAL A 296 -5.24 20.19 0.06
C VAL A 296 -3.94 19.74 -0.60
N HIS A 297 -2.82 19.76 0.13
CA HIS A 297 -1.55 19.26 -0.38
C HIS A 297 -1.64 17.77 -0.73
N GLN A 298 -2.20 16.96 0.17
CA GLN A 298 -2.39 15.52 -0.02
C GLN A 298 -3.29 15.20 -1.22
N LEU A 299 -4.37 15.96 -1.43
CA LEU A 299 -5.25 15.83 -2.59
C LEU A 299 -4.55 16.22 -3.90
N ARG A 300 -3.75 17.30 -3.89
CA ARG A 300 -2.98 17.73 -5.06
C ARG A 300 -1.94 16.69 -5.47
N VAL A 301 -1.23 16.09 -4.51
CA VAL A 301 -0.27 15.00 -4.77
C VAL A 301 -0.97 13.80 -5.40
N GLU A 302 -2.09 13.37 -4.82
CA GLU A 302 -2.86 12.23 -5.34
C GLU A 302 -3.39 12.50 -6.76
N ASN A 303 -3.94 13.69 -7.01
CA ASN A 303 -4.44 14.06 -8.33
C ASN A 303 -3.32 14.08 -9.38
N ARG A 304 -2.12 14.56 -9.04
CA ARG A 304 -0.95 14.48 -9.94
C ARG A 304 -0.58 13.04 -10.27
N HIS A 305 -0.53 12.17 -9.26
CA HIS A 305 -0.24 10.76 -9.47
C HIS A 305 -1.29 10.10 -10.38
N GLN A 306 -2.58 10.35 -10.15
CA GLN A 306 -3.66 9.86 -11.01
C GLN A 306 -3.53 10.36 -12.46
N LYS A 307 -3.15 11.63 -12.66
CA LYS A 307 -2.90 12.19 -14.00
C LYS A 307 -1.73 11.51 -14.69
N GLN A 308 -0.59 11.35 -14.01
CA GLN A 308 0.58 10.66 -14.54
C GLN A 308 0.24 9.21 -14.93
N ARG A 309 -0.48 8.49 -14.06
CA ARG A 309 -0.92 7.11 -14.32
C ARG A 309 -1.83 6.98 -15.54
N ARG A 310 -2.72 7.96 -15.77
CA ARG A 310 -3.59 7.98 -16.95
C ARG A 310 -2.85 8.32 -18.25
N ALA A 311 -1.76 9.08 -18.14
CA ALA A 311 -0.92 9.45 -19.28
C ALA A 311 0.15 8.40 -19.60
N ALA A 312 0.50 7.54 -18.65
CA ALA A 312 1.56 6.55 -18.80
C ALA A 312 1.23 5.55 -19.93
N PRO A 313 2.19 5.27 -20.83
CA PRO A 313 1.98 4.33 -21.93
C PRO A 313 1.80 2.91 -21.40
N ARG A 314 0.89 2.17 -22.03
CA ARG A 314 0.60 0.78 -21.70
C ARG A 314 1.11 -0.11 -22.82
N ALA A 315 2.21 -0.80 -22.56
CA ALA A 315 2.76 -1.79 -23.47
C ALA A 315 3.02 -3.10 -22.73
N PHE A 316 2.85 -4.21 -23.44
CA PHE A 316 3.31 -5.51 -22.95
C PHE A 316 4.80 -5.64 -23.24
N ILE A 317 5.59 -5.91 -22.21
CA ILE A 317 7.06 -5.93 -22.29
C ILE A 317 7.66 -7.33 -22.18
N GLN A 318 6.88 -8.30 -21.70
CA GLN A 318 7.28 -9.71 -21.61
C GLN A 318 6.06 -10.61 -21.40
N ALA A 319 6.05 -11.77 -22.04
CA ALA A 319 5.10 -12.85 -21.75
C ALA A 319 5.63 -13.75 -20.64
N GLY A 320 4.81 -14.00 -19.62
CA GLY A 320 5.12 -14.94 -18.54
C GLY A 320 6.36 -14.61 -17.68
N GLY A 321 6.67 -15.53 -16.77
CA GLY A 321 7.88 -15.53 -15.93
C GLY A 321 7.97 -14.35 -14.98
N SER A 322 9.18 -14.08 -14.50
CA SER A 322 9.45 -12.97 -13.58
C SER A 322 10.43 -11.94 -14.13
N LEU A 323 10.31 -10.72 -13.61
CA LEU A 323 11.17 -9.59 -13.90
C LEU A 323 11.46 -8.83 -12.60
N THR A 324 12.73 -8.59 -12.34
CA THR A 324 13.15 -7.62 -11.32
C THR A 324 12.69 -6.22 -11.72
N GLY A 325 12.43 -5.34 -10.75
CA GLY A 325 12.10 -3.94 -10.97
C GLY A 325 13.06 -3.24 -11.93
N ALA A 326 14.37 -3.50 -11.79
CA ALA A 326 15.40 -2.95 -12.67
C ALA A 326 15.22 -3.38 -14.14
N LYS A 327 15.16 -4.70 -14.40
CA LYS A 327 14.99 -5.25 -15.76
C LYS A 327 13.64 -4.83 -16.38
N GLY A 328 12.57 -4.83 -15.59
CA GLY A 328 11.26 -4.41 -16.10
C GLY A 328 11.21 -2.93 -16.44
N LEU A 329 11.87 -2.06 -15.65
CA LEU A 329 11.99 -0.64 -15.96
C LEU A 329 12.83 -0.41 -17.23
N GLN A 330 13.94 -1.14 -17.37
CA GLN A 330 14.76 -1.09 -18.59
C GLN A 330 13.94 -1.46 -19.83
N LYS A 331 13.22 -2.59 -19.80
CA LYS A 331 12.35 -3.02 -20.90
C LYS A 331 11.22 -2.02 -21.20
N ALA A 332 10.67 -1.38 -20.16
CA ALA A 332 9.66 -0.34 -20.34
C ALA A 332 10.24 0.88 -21.09
N GLN A 333 11.44 1.32 -20.74
CA GLN A 333 12.15 2.42 -21.40
C GLN A 333 12.53 2.08 -22.85
N GLU A 334 13.02 0.87 -23.10
CA GLU A 334 13.31 0.38 -24.46
C GLU A 334 12.05 0.39 -25.33
N GLN A 335 10.92 -0.06 -24.77
CA GLN A 335 9.64 -0.06 -25.49
C GLN A 335 9.12 1.35 -25.75
N GLU A 336 9.30 2.28 -24.82
CA GLU A 336 8.95 3.70 -25.00
C GLU A 336 9.79 4.33 -26.11
N ALA A 337 11.10 4.08 -26.14
CA ALA A 337 12.00 4.57 -27.19
C ALA A 337 11.61 4.04 -28.58
N ILE A 338 11.26 2.75 -28.71
CA ILE A 338 10.78 2.17 -29.98
C ILE A 338 9.50 2.87 -30.46
N VAL A 339 8.58 3.18 -29.55
CA VAL A 339 7.34 3.88 -29.88
C VAL A 339 7.61 5.33 -30.30
N GLU A 340 8.54 6.02 -29.62
CA GLU A 340 8.94 7.38 -29.99
C GLU A 340 9.65 7.44 -31.35
N GLU A 341 10.56 6.52 -31.63
CA GLU A 341 11.24 6.40 -32.94
C GLU A 341 10.25 6.09 -34.06
N ALA A 342 9.28 5.20 -33.83
CA ALA A 342 8.20 4.93 -34.77
C ALA A 342 7.27 6.15 -34.98
N TYR A 343 7.22 7.08 -34.03
CA TYR A 343 6.43 8.31 -34.10
C TYR A 343 7.18 9.49 -34.71
N HIS A 344 8.43 9.32 -35.17
CA HIS A 344 9.03 10.31 -36.05
C HIS A 344 8.08 10.56 -37.23
N PRO A 345 7.56 11.78 -37.39
CA PRO A 345 6.59 12.05 -38.43
C PRO A 345 7.34 11.96 -39.74
N VAL A 346 7.26 10.82 -40.42
CA VAL A 346 7.33 10.79 -41.88
C VAL A 346 6.34 11.86 -42.29
N SER A 347 6.84 13.00 -42.78
CA SER A 347 6.00 14.14 -43.10
C SER A 347 4.87 13.59 -43.95
N ARG A 348 3.64 13.55 -43.42
CA ARG A 348 2.50 13.19 -44.25
C ARG A 348 2.48 14.29 -45.29
N ARG A 349 3.01 14.00 -46.49
CA ARG A 349 2.90 14.88 -47.66
C ARG A 349 1.41 15.09 -47.79
N ARG A 350 0.91 16.24 -47.32
CA ARG A 350 -0.50 16.60 -47.47
C ARG A 350 -0.79 16.43 -48.95
N LYS A 351 -1.77 15.59 -49.29
CA LYS A 351 -2.17 15.40 -50.69
C LYS A 351 -2.37 16.81 -51.28
N PRO A 352 -1.62 17.18 -52.33
CA PRO A 352 -1.70 18.53 -52.86
C PRO A 352 -3.17 18.86 -53.19
N PRO A 353 -3.63 20.09 -52.89
CA PRO A 353 -5.03 20.43 -53.02
C PRO A 353 -5.49 20.23 -54.47
N THR A 354 -6.63 19.58 -54.66
CA THR A 354 -7.26 19.43 -55.98
C THR A 354 -8.24 20.59 -56.17
N CYS A 355 -8.13 21.31 -57.28
CA CYS A 355 -9.02 22.42 -57.59
C CYS A 355 -10.41 21.88 -57.94
N SER A 356 -11.44 22.35 -57.24
CA SER A 356 -12.83 21.95 -57.50
C SER A 356 -13.44 22.55 -58.77
N THR A 357 -12.73 23.47 -59.43
CA THR A 357 -13.19 24.14 -60.66
C THR A 357 -12.64 23.45 -61.91
N CYS A 358 -11.34 23.15 -61.96
CA CYS A 358 -10.68 22.55 -63.13
C CYS A 358 -10.16 21.11 -62.89
N GLY A 359 -10.32 20.56 -61.69
CA GLY A 359 -9.89 19.20 -61.33
C GLY A 359 -8.37 19.01 -61.21
N LYS A 360 -7.56 20.04 -61.47
CA LYS A 360 -6.08 19.95 -61.44
C LYS A 360 -5.55 19.95 -60.00
N ILE A 361 -4.54 19.12 -59.77
CA ILE A 361 -3.84 18.97 -58.48
C ILE A 361 -2.77 20.05 -58.35
N GLY A 362 -2.65 20.69 -57.18
CA GLY A 362 -1.60 21.68 -56.86
C GLY A 362 -2.11 23.07 -56.47
N HIS A 363 -3.40 23.36 -56.60
CA HIS A 363 -4.00 24.63 -56.19
C HIS A 363 -5.49 24.44 -55.81
N ASN A 364 -6.06 25.42 -55.12
CA ASN A 364 -7.48 25.44 -54.76
C ASN A 364 -8.27 26.37 -55.70
N ARG A 365 -9.62 26.29 -55.66
CA ARG A 365 -10.52 27.13 -56.47
C ARG A 365 -10.23 28.62 -56.42
N LEU A 366 -9.70 29.11 -55.29
CA LEU A 366 -9.40 30.54 -55.13
C LEU A 366 -8.24 31.02 -56.00
N LYS A 367 -7.29 30.12 -56.30
CA LYS A 367 -6.10 30.36 -57.11
C LYS A 367 -6.17 29.67 -58.49
N CYS A 368 -7.38 29.34 -58.95
CA CYS A 368 -7.57 28.72 -60.26
C CYS A 368 -7.24 29.74 -61.36
N PRO A 369 -6.34 29.44 -62.31
CA PRO A 369 -6.05 30.31 -63.45
C PRO A 369 -7.18 30.30 -64.49
N GLU A 370 -8.06 29.30 -64.44
CA GLU A 370 -9.26 29.19 -65.29
C GLU A 370 -10.49 29.84 -64.63
N LYS A 371 -10.28 30.90 -63.85
CA LYS A 371 -11.35 31.58 -63.11
C LYS A 371 -12.18 32.52 -63.96
#